data_AF-A0A256W7Q4-F1
#
_entry.id   AF-A0A256W7Q4-F1
#
_cell.length_a   1.000
_cell.length_b   1.000
_cell.length_c   1.000
_cell.angle_alpha   90.00
_cell.angle_beta   90.00
_cell.angle_gamma   90.00
#
_symmetry.space_group_name_H-M   'P 1'
#
loop_
_entity.id
_entity.type
_entity.pdbx_description
1 polymer ?
#
loop_
_entity_poly.entity_id
_entity_poly.type
_entity_poly.pdbx_seq_one_letter_code
_entity_poly.pdbx_strand_id
1 'polypeptide(L)'
;MRYRFLLIIAFFALSNLTFAQNTPTHITQVELYDFIDELANEQLIFINSVVKPYSRQQIYGWLSEAQSDTSAYLSRRQKKQIEFYLQEYQFVSTDSINPYGDTKLNLIVKSSKKASLHLTQYGFYYKDKQFTFALKPIWGVDYRTNDSGSVRHFWGGLNAYATVGKHWSFYASLK
;
A
#
# COMPACT_ATOMS: atom_id res chain seq x y z
N MET A 1 -38.08 20.96 -22.72
CA MET A 1 -36.68 21.29 -22.34
C MET A 1 -36.43 21.35 -20.83
N ARG A 2 -37.39 21.77 -19.99
CA ARG A 2 -37.22 21.87 -18.52
C ARG A 2 -36.73 20.59 -17.81
N TYR A 3 -37.24 19.41 -18.19
CA TYR A 3 -36.88 18.14 -17.53
C TYR A 3 -35.46 17.65 -17.86
N ARG A 4 -34.91 18.05 -19.03
CA ARG A 4 -33.53 17.69 -19.42
C ARG A 4 -32.50 18.42 -18.57
N PHE A 5 -32.78 19.68 -18.21
CA PHE A 5 -31.91 20.46 -17.32
C PHE A 5 -31.93 19.92 -15.88
N LEU A 6 -33.10 19.47 -15.40
CA LEU A 6 -33.23 18.82 -14.09
C LEU A 6 -32.48 17.49 -14.03
N LEU A 7 -32.47 16.69 -15.11
CA LEU A 7 -31.68 15.45 -15.18
C LEU A 7 -30.17 15.70 -15.12
N ILE A 8 -29.67 16.76 -15.77
CA ILE A 8 -28.25 17.10 -15.72
C ILE A 8 -27.84 17.55 -14.30
N ILE A 9 -28.67 18.35 -13.63
CA ILE A 9 -28.42 18.77 -12.24
C ILE A 9 -28.47 17.59 -11.28
N ALA A 10 -29.42 16.66 -11.46
CA ALA A 10 -29.47 15.43 -10.67
C ALA A 10 -28.21 14.58 -10.86
N PHE A 11 -27.72 14.44 -12.10
CA PHE A 11 -26.50 13.68 -12.39
C PHE A 11 -25.26 14.26 -11.69
N PHE A 12 -25.12 15.60 -11.67
CA PHE A 12 -24.04 16.29 -10.93
C PHE A 12 -24.22 16.25 -9.40
N ALA A 13 -25.45 16.17 -8.90
CA ALA A 13 -25.69 16.01 -7.47
C ALA A 13 -25.26 14.62 -6.98
N LEU A 14 -25.50 13.57 -7.78
CA LEU A 14 -25.11 12.19 -7.44
C LEU A 14 -23.59 11.94 -7.53
N SER A 15 -22.83 12.70 -8.31
CA SER A 15 -21.38 12.50 -8.42
C SER A 15 -20.60 12.82 -7.13
N ASN A 16 -21.20 13.54 -6.17
CA ASN A 16 -20.56 13.82 -4.87
C ASN A 16 -20.64 12.65 -3.88
N LEU A 17 -21.40 11.59 -4.20
CA LEU A 17 -21.57 10.42 -3.34
C LEU A 17 -20.61 9.27 -3.68
N THR A 18 -19.63 9.49 -4.57
CA THR A 18 -18.69 8.44 -4.96
C THR A 18 -17.70 8.16 -3.82
N PHE A 19 -17.67 6.92 -3.36
CA PHE A 19 -16.66 6.45 -2.41
C PHE A 19 -15.29 6.28 -3.10
N ALA A 20 -14.22 6.47 -2.33
CA ALA A 20 -12.85 6.31 -2.77
C ALA A 20 -12.59 4.94 -3.39
N GLN A 21 -11.88 4.91 -4.51
CA GLN A 21 -11.24 3.68 -4.98
C GLN A 21 -9.96 3.47 -4.17
N ASN A 22 -9.85 2.35 -3.46
CA ASN A 22 -8.61 2.01 -2.75
C ASN A 22 -7.60 1.40 -3.72
N THR A 23 -6.31 1.64 -3.50
CA THR A 23 -5.26 1.01 -4.30
C THR A 23 -5.15 -0.48 -3.96
N PRO A 24 -5.31 -1.40 -4.93
CA PRO A 24 -5.13 -2.82 -4.69
C PRO A 24 -3.65 -3.15 -4.48
N THR A 25 -3.37 -4.16 -3.66
CA THR A 25 -2.04 -4.78 -3.62
C THR A 25 -1.90 -5.82 -4.71
N HIS A 26 -0.69 -6.00 -5.23
CA HIS A 26 -0.44 -6.99 -6.26
C HIS A 26 -0.45 -8.40 -5.65
N ILE A 27 -1.14 -9.35 -6.27
CA ILE A 27 -1.27 -10.74 -5.80
C ILE A 27 0.06 -11.50 -5.68
N THR A 28 1.14 -10.99 -6.27
CA THR A 28 2.47 -11.62 -6.17
C THR A 28 3.16 -11.36 -4.83
N GLN A 29 2.59 -10.52 -3.95
CA GLN A 29 3.10 -10.35 -2.59
C GLN A 29 2.67 -11.53 -1.71
N VAL A 30 3.00 -12.75 -2.12
CA VAL A 30 2.52 -14.00 -1.49
C VAL A 30 2.85 -14.02 0.00
N GLU A 31 4.07 -13.65 0.39
CA GLU A 31 4.49 -13.58 1.80
C GLU A 31 3.60 -12.68 2.67
N LEU A 32 3.06 -11.60 2.10
CA LEU A 32 2.15 -10.72 2.82
C LEU A 32 0.77 -11.36 2.95
N TYR A 33 0.25 -11.98 1.88
CA TYR A 33 -1.03 -12.68 1.92
C TYR A 33 -0.99 -13.86 2.89
N ASP A 34 0.08 -14.66 2.85
CA ASP A 34 0.30 -15.79 3.76
C ASP A 34 0.37 -15.30 5.22
N PHE A 35 1.03 -14.16 5.46
CA PHE A 35 1.11 -13.57 6.79
C PHE A 35 -0.24 -13.09 7.32
N ILE A 36 -1.05 -12.44 6.46
CA ILE A 36 -2.40 -12.01 6.84
C ILE A 36 -3.30 -13.23 7.09
N ASP A 37 -3.20 -14.26 6.27
CA ASP A 37 -3.95 -15.50 6.44
C ASP A 37 -3.50 -16.24 7.73
N GLU A 38 -2.20 -16.18 8.10
CA GLU A 38 -1.69 -16.69 9.39
C GLU A 38 -2.34 -15.97 10.59
N LEU A 39 -2.31 -14.63 10.59
CA LEU A 39 -2.91 -13.83 11.68
C LEU A 39 -4.42 -14.10 11.82
N ALA A 40 -5.11 -14.30 10.71
CA ALA A 40 -6.53 -14.65 10.72
C ALA A 40 -6.80 -16.06 11.24
N ASN A 41 -5.94 -17.03 10.90
CA ASN A 41 -6.05 -18.40 11.39
C ASN A 41 -5.83 -18.51 12.90
N GLU A 42 -4.94 -17.67 13.45
CA GLU A 42 -4.72 -17.51 14.90
C GLU A 42 -5.81 -16.66 15.59
N GLN A 43 -6.85 -16.23 14.87
CA GLN A 43 -7.95 -15.40 15.37
C GLN A 43 -7.50 -14.04 15.92
N LEU A 44 -6.34 -13.55 15.46
CA LEU A 44 -5.78 -12.28 15.90
C LEU A 44 -6.41 -11.08 15.16
N ILE A 45 -6.95 -11.34 13.96
CA ILE A 45 -7.68 -10.40 13.10
C ILE A 45 -8.83 -11.11 12.38
N PHE A 46 -9.84 -10.35 11.97
CA PHE A 46 -10.95 -10.86 11.15
C PHE A 46 -10.84 -10.37 9.70
N ILE A 47 -10.74 -11.33 8.78
CA ILE A 47 -10.65 -11.04 7.34
C ILE A 47 -11.71 -11.82 6.55
N ASN A 48 -12.09 -11.28 5.39
CA ASN A 48 -12.83 -12.03 4.38
C ASN A 48 -11.84 -12.53 3.32
N SER A 49 -11.40 -13.78 3.45
CA SER A 49 -10.38 -14.37 2.58
C SER A 49 -10.86 -14.78 1.19
N VAL A 50 -12.17 -14.72 0.93
CA VAL A 50 -12.79 -15.11 -0.34
C VAL A 50 -12.53 -14.07 -1.44
N VAL A 51 -12.27 -12.81 -1.07
CA VAL A 51 -12.14 -11.69 -2.03
C VAL A 51 -10.71 -11.14 -2.01
N LYS A 52 -9.93 -11.51 -3.02
CA LYS A 52 -8.57 -11.00 -3.29
C LYS A 52 -8.57 -10.27 -4.66
N PRO A 53 -7.71 -9.26 -4.89
CA PRO A 53 -6.66 -8.74 -4.01
C PRO A 53 -7.19 -7.81 -2.90
N TYR A 54 -6.47 -7.76 -1.78
CA TYR A 54 -6.77 -6.82 -0.70
C TYR A 54 -6.25 -5.42 -1.05
N SER A 55 -6.98 -4.39 -0.63
CA SER A 55 -6.51 -3.02 -0.77
C SER A 55 -5.45 -2.66 0.27
N ARG A 56 -4.55 -1.73 -0.06
CA ARG A 56 -3.49 -1.27 0.86
C ARG A 56 -4.08 -0.70 2.17
N GLN A 57 -5.24 -0.05 2.08
CA GLN A 57 -5.95 0.51 3.23
C GLN A 57 -6.46 -0.59 4.18
N GLN A 58 -7.02 -1.68 3.63
CA GLN A 58 -7.49 -2.82 4.43
C GLN A 58 -6.33 -3.48 5.17
N ILE A 59 -5.22 -3.72 4.47
CA ILE A 59 -4.02 -4.32 5.06
C ILE A 59 -3.46 -3.44 6.17
N TYR A 60 -3.36 -2.13 5.94
CA TYR A 60 -2.96 -1.20 6.99
C TYR A 60 -3.87 -1.27 8.22
N GLY A 61 -5.19 -1.30 8.01
CA GLY A 61 -6.17 -1.44 9.08
C GLY A 61 -5.93 -2.69 9.92
N TRP A 62 -5.85 -3.86 9.28
CA TRP A 62 -5.63 -5.14 9.98
C TRP A 62 -4.29 -5.19 10.72
N LEU A 63 -3.21 -4.68 10.12
CA LEU A 63 -1.90 -4.64 10.77
C LEU A 63 -1.89 -3.70 11.99
N SER A 64 -2.60 -2.57 11.89
CA SER A 64 -2.73 -1.60 12.99
C SER A 64 -3.60 -2.15 14.13
N GLU A 65 -4.67 -2.87 13.79
CA GLU A 65 -5.53 -3.58 14.74
C GLU A 65 -4.74 -4.66 15.47
N ALA A 66 -4.02 -5.52 14.74
CA ALA A 66 -3.17 -6.57 15.31
C ALA A 66 -2.08 -6.01 16.23
N GLN A 67 -1.47 -4.88 15.86
CA GLN A 67 -0.45 -4.21 16.68
C GLN A 67 -1.02 -3.60 17.97
N SER A 68 -2.30 -3.22 18.00
CA SER A 68 -2.91 -2.52 19.12
C SER A 68 -3.63 -3.50 20.05
N ASP A 69 -4.67 -4.14 19.54
CA ASP A 69 -5.63 -4.90 20.35
C ASP A 69 -5.08 -6.27 20.74
N THR A 70 -4.32 -6.89 19.83
CA THR A 70 -3.83 -8.27 19.98
C THR A 70 -2.34 -8.34 20.31
N SER A 71 -1.72 -7.20 20.63
CA SER A 71 -0.28 -7.05 20.83
C SER A 71 0.34 -7.99 21.87
N ALA A 72 -0.45 -8.39 22.88
CA ALA A 72 0.00 -9.28 23.95
C ALA A 72 0.19 -10.72 23.48
N TYR A 73 -0.60 -11.17 22.50
CA TYR A 73 -0.65 -12.56 22.02
C TYR A 73 0.29 -12.80 20.84
N LEU A 74 0.81 -11.74 20.22
CA LEU A 74 1.75 -11.85 19.11
C LEU A 74 3.11 -12.41 19.53
N SER A 75 3.60 -13.38 18.77
CA SER A 75 4.98 -13.86 18.88
C SER A 75 5.98 -12.76 18.52
N ARG A 76 7.24 -12.91 18.99
CA ARG A 76 8.32 -11.97 18.64
C ARG A 76 8.55 -11.87 17.12
N ARG A 77 8.35 -12.96 16.40
CA ARG A 77 8.46 -13.03 14.93
C ARG A 77 7.36 -12.21 14.26
N GLN A 78 6.10 -12.42 14.67
CA GLN A 78 4.94 -11.69 14.14
C GLN A 78 5.04 -10.20 14.44
N LYS A 79 5.47 -9.80 15.64
CA LYS A 79 5.70 -8.37 15.98
C LYS A 79 6.68 -7.70 15.03
N LYS A 80 7.81 -8.36 14.74
CA LYS A 80 8.80 -7.84 13.78
C LYS A 80 8.24 -7.77 12.35
N GLN A 81 7.44 -8.75 11.93
CA GLN A 81 6.83 -8.73 10.60
C GLN A 81 5.76 -7.66 10.46
N ILE A 82 4.93 -7.47 11.49
CA ILE A 82 3.95 -6.37 11.54
C ILE A 82 4.68 -5.03 11.48
N GLU A 83 5.73 -4.84 12.28
CA GLU A 83 6.54 -3.61 12.23
C GLU A 83 7.11 -3.38 10.83
N PHE A 84 7.66 -4.41 10.19
CA PHE A 84 8.19 -4.33 8.83
C PHE A 84 7.13 -3.96 7.79
N TYR A 85 5.94 -4.59 7.83
CA TYR A 85 4.87 -4.27 6.90
C TYR A 85 4.22 -2.92 7.18
N LEU A 86 4.03 -2.56 8.45
CA LEU A 86 3.52 -1.23 8.83
C LEU A 86 4.44 -0.13 8.35
N GLN A 87 5.77 -0.33 8.34
CA GLN A 87 6.68 0.62 7.71
C GLN A 87 6.34 0.87 6.24
N GLU A 88 5.81 -0.08 5.48
CA GLU A 88 5.38 0.16 4.09
C GLU A 88 3.94 0.72 4.00
N TYR A 89 3.02 0.17 4.80
CA TYR A 89 1.59 0.45 4.67
C TYR A 89 1.12 1.71 5.41
N GLN A 90 1.90 2.21 6.38
CA GLN A 90 1.64 3.47 7.09
C GLN A 90 1.49 4.67 6.15
N PHE A 91 2.07 4.60 4.94
CA PHE A 91 1.93 5.66 3.94
C PHE A 91 0.48 5.88 3.51
N VAL A 92 -0.34 4.82 3.56
CA VAL A 92 -1.76 4.83 3.18
C VAL A 92 -2.65 5.26 4.35
N SER A 93 -2.09 5.56 5.53
CA SER A 93 -2.86 6.07 6.67
C SER A 93 -3.64 7.35 6.30
N THR A 94 -4.75 7.60 6.99
CA THR A 94 -5.59 8.79 6.80
C THR A 94 -4.87 10.09 7.24
N ASP A 95 -3.72 9.97 7.90
CA ASP A 95 -2.96 11.12 8.38
C ASP A 95 -2.42 11.94 7.22
N SER A 96 -2.45 13.27 7.38
CA SER A 96 -1.93 14.19 6.36
C SER A 96 -0.40 14.31 6.38
N ILE A 97 0.27 13.63 7.30
CA ILE A 97 1.72 13.72 7.50
C ILE A 97 2.39 12.59 6.73
N ASN A 98 3.46 12.90 5.99
CA ASN A 98 4.30 11.86 5.40
C ASN A 98 5.07 11.13 6.52
N PRO A 99 4.80 9.84 6.77
CA PRO A 99 5.43 9.10 7.86
C PRO A 99 6.92 8.85 7.62
N TYR A 100 7.43 9.07 6.40
CA TYR A 100 8.84 8.94 6.05
C TYR A 100 9.61 10.27 6.08
N GLY A 101 8.91 11.40 6.23
CA GLY A 101 9.50 12.73 6.12
C GLY A 101 10.56 13.07 7.19
N ASP A 102 10.42 12.51 8.39
CA ASP A 102 11.26 12.80 9.57
C ASP A 102 12.32 11.72 9.86
N THR A 103 12.49 10.75 8.95
CA THR A 103 13.44 9.67 9.14
C THR A 103 14.87 10.15 8.86
N LYS A 104 15.84 9.73 9.70
CA LYS A 104 17.27 10.00 9.51
C LYS A 104 17.82 9.52 8.16
N LEU A 105 17.09 8.61 7.51
CA LEU A 105 17.41 7.98 6.22
C LEU A 105 16.67 8.64 5.04
N ASN A 106 16.09 9.82 5.23
CA ASN A 106 15.53 10.59 4.13
C ASN A 106 16.63 11.44 3.46
N LEU A 107 16.91 11.17 2.17
CA LEU A 107 17.91 11.92 1.40
C LEU A 107 17.42 13.30 0.94
N ILE A 108 16.10 13.54 0.99
CA ILE A 108 15.47 14.83 0.68
C ILE A 108 14.99 15.43 1.99
N VAL A 109 15.92 15.99 2.77
CA VAL A 109 15.59 16.80 3.94
C VAL A 109 16.29 18.13 3.81
N LYS A 110 15.54 19.17 3.41
CA LYS A 110 15.90 20.55 3.77
C LYS A 110 14.79 21.60 3.67
N SER A 111 13.66 21.36 3.01
CA SER A 111 12.64 22.43 2.83
C SER A 111 11.18 22.01 3.06
N SER A 112 10.80 20.75 2.84
CA SER A 112 9.40 20.30 2.99
C SER A 112 9.33 18.87 3.52
N LYS A 113 8.58 18.65 4.62
CA LYS A 113 8.29 17.32 5.18
C LYS A 113 7.35 16.48 4.31
N LYS A 114 6.90 17.01 3.16
CA LYS A 114 5.94 16.34 2.27
C LYS A 114 6.61 15.32 1.35
N ALA A 115 7.83 15.57 0.91
CA ALA A 115 8.59 14.70 0.01
C ALA A 115 9.70 13.97 0.77
N SER A 116 9.92 12.71 0.45
CA SER A 116 10.98 11.89 1.06
C SER A 116 11.51 10.85 0.08
N LEU A 117 12.83 10.77 -0.04
CA LEU A 117 13.51 9.61 -0.63
C LEU A 117 13.94 8.69 0.50
N HIS A 118 13.20 7.60 0.68
CA HIS A 118 13.40 6.69 1.80
C HIS A 118 14.24 5.49 1.36
N LEU A 119 15.45 5.33 1.92
CA LEU A 119 16.34 4.24 1.52
C LEU A 119 15.81 2.86 1.90
N THR A 120 15.18 2.66 3.07
CA THR A 120 14.84 1.29 3.51
C THR A 120 13.72 0.67 2.68
N GLN A 121 12.84 1.51 2.15
CA GLN A 121 11.75 1.10 1.25
C GLN A 121 12.14 1.31 -0.23
N TYR A 122 13.38 1.75 -0.48
CA TYR A 122 13.95 2.07 -1.78
C TYR A 122 13.02 2.88 -2.68
N GLY A 123 12.38 3.94 -2.17
CA GLY A 123 11.34 4.62 -2.93
C GLY A 123 11.28 6.12 -2.71
N PHE A 124 10.67 6.80 -3.67
CA PHE A 124 10.25 8.18 -3.54
C PHE A 124 8.81 8.24 -3.05
N TYR A 125 8.56 9.04 -2.03
CA TYR A 125 7.26 9.21 -1.42
C TYR A 125 6.94 10.70 -1.28
N TYR A 126 5.72 11.06 -1.65
CA TYR A 126 5.19 12.40 -1.49
C TYR A 126 3.79 12.30 -0.88
N LYS A 127 3.55 13.01 0.23
CA LYS A 127 2.23 13.05 0.86
C LYS A 127 1.88 14.45 1.33
N ASP A 128 0.67 14.87 0.98
CA ASP A 128 0.00 16.09 1.41
C ASP A 128 -1.46 15.77 1.75
N LYS A 129 -2.19 16.75 2.30
CA LYS A 129 -3.61 16.59 2.70
C LYS A 129 -4.53 16.05 1.59
N GLN A 130 -4.23 16.38 0.33
CA GLN A 130 -5.07 16.09 -0.82
C GLN A 130 -4.37 15.22 -1.88
N PHE A 131 -3.07 14.95 -1.73
CA PHE A 131 -2.33 14.22 -2.75
C PHE A 131 -1.29 13.31 -2.12
N THR A 132 -1.30 12.05 -2.54
CA THR A 132 -0.35 11.02 -2.12
C THR A 132 0.25 10.42 -3.37
N PHE A 133 1.57 10.24 -3.39
CA PHE A 133 2.29 9.64 -4.51
C PHE A 133 3.47 8.83 -3.99
N ALA A 134 3.63 7.63 -4.53
CA ALA A 134 4.76 6.76 -4.24
C ALA A 134 5.30 6.17 -5.53
N LEU A 135 6.62 6.04 -5.58
CA LEU A 135 7.37 5.48 -6.68
C LEU A 135 8.44 4.55 -6.13
N LYS A 136 8.37 3.27 -6.48
CA LYS A 136 9.27 2.22 -6.03
C LYS A 136 9.84 1.50 -7.27
N PRO A 137 11.17 1.42 -7.45
CA PRO A 137 11.75 0.45 -8.37
C PRO A 137 11.45 -0.96 -7.87
N ILE A 138 11.24 -1.88 -8.80
CA ILE A 138 11.13 -3.31 -8.52
C ILE A 138 12.24 -3.99 -9.29
N TRP A 139 12.96 -4.91 -8.67
CA TRP A 139 13.96 -5.73 -9.33
C TRP A 139 13.92 -7.14 -8.75
N GLY A 140 14.35 -8.11 -9.53
CA GLY A 140 14.45 -9.49 -9.07
C GLY A 140 15.45 -10.28 -9.87
N VAL A 141 15.98 -11.32 -9.24
CA VAL A 141 16.89 -12.28 -9.86
C VAL A 141 16.30 -13.66 -9.61
N ASP A 142 16.09 -14.40 -10.68
CA ASP A 142 15.74 -15.81 -10.62
C ASP A 142 16.96 -16.62 -11.06
N TYR A 143 17.35 -17.60 -10.23
CA TYR A 143 18.46 -18.49 -10.50
C TYR A 143 17.95 -19.92 -10.40
N ARG A 144 17.93 -20.61 -11.54
CA ARG A 144 17.48 -22.00 -11.65
C ARG A 144 18.65 -22.87 -12.06
N THR A 145 18.83 -23.98 -11.37
CA THR A 145 19.86 -24.96 -11.69
C THR A 145 19.18 -26.30 -11.93
N ASN A 146 19.62 -27.02 -12.95
CA ASN A 146 19.21 -28.39 -13.24
C ASN A 146 20.43 -29.20 -13.69
N ASP A 147 20.27 -30.51 -13.84
CA ASP A 147 21.34 -31.43 -14.26
C ASP A 147 21.95 -31.06 -15.62
N SER A 148 21.23 -30.29 -16.44
CA SER A 148 21.66 -29.82 -17.76
C SER A 148 22.32 -28.42 -17.77
N GLY A 149 22.40 -27.73 -16.62
CA GLY A 149 23.03 -26.42 -16.51
C GLY A 149 22.28 -25.42 -15.60
N SER A 150 22.78 -24.18 -15.57
CA SER A 150 22.20 -23.09 -14.79
C SER A 150 21.66 -21.97 -15.70
N VAL A 151 20.50 -21.43 -15.33
CA VAL A 151 19.86 -20.29 -16.00
C VAL A 151 19.68 -19.18 -14.99
N ARG A 152 20.13 -17.98 -15.36
CA ARG A 152 19.96 -16.76 -14.56
C ARG A 152 19.10 -15.76 -15.32
N HIS A 153 18.03 -15.29 -14.69
CA HIS A 153 17.14 -14.28 -15.25
C HIS A 153 17.11 -13.07 -14.32
N PHE A 154 17.48 -11.91 -14.85
CA PHE A 154 17.33 -10.62 -14.19
C PHE A 154 16.13 -9.88 -14.78
N TRP A 155 15.27 -9.34 -13.93
CA TRP A 155 14.18 -8.47 -14.36
C TRP A 155 14.13 -7.20 -13.50
N GLY A 156 13.62 -6.13 -14.08
CA GLY A 156 13.63 -4.80 -13.50
C GLY A 156 12.44 -4.00 -13.99
N GLY A 157 11.81 -3.27 -13.07
CA GLY A 157 10.55 -2.61 -13.28
C GLY A 157 10.32 -1.47 -12.30
N LEU A 158 9.10 -0.93 -12.31
CA LEU A 158 8.71 0.25 -11.57
C LEU A 158 7.26 0.11 -11.12
N ASN A 159 7.02 0.36 -9.84
CA ASN A 159 5.70 0.44 -9.23
C ASN A 159 5.45 1.87 -8.77
N ALA A 160 4.37 2.47 -9.27
CA ALA A 160 3.90 3.77 -8.87
C ALA A 160 2.46 3.68 -8.42
N TYR A 161 2.12 4.41 -7.37
CA TYR A 161 0.72 4.63 -7.01
C TYR A 161 0.51 6.06 -6.55
N ALA A 162 -0.66 6.59 -6.87
CA ALA A 162 -1.04 7.94 -6.51
C ALA A 162 -2.49 7.96 -6.04
N THR A 163 -2.80 8.84 -5.08
CA THR A 163 -4.17 9.13 -4.70
C THR A 163 -4.39 10.64 -4.66
N VAL A 164 -5.53 11.08 -5.19
CA VAL A 164 -5.96 12.48 -5.18
C VAL A 164 -7.24 12.57 -4.34
N GLY A 165 -7.10 13.15 -3.16
CA GLY A 165 -8.14 13.26 -2.15
C GLY A 165 -8.66 11.89 -1.71
N LYS A 166 -9.98 11.80 -1.58
CA LYS A 166 -10.70 10.56 -1.25
C LYS A 166 -11.42 9.97 -2.47
N HIS A 167 -11.09 10.36 -3.69
CA HIS A 167 -11.96 10.03 -4.84
C HIS A 167 -11.20 9.32 -5.96
N TRP A 168 -9.94 9.71 -6.19
CA TRP A 168 -9.16 9.18 -7.32
C TRP A 168 -7.92 8.45 -6.82
N SER A 169 -7.71 7.26 -7.34
CA SER A 169 -6.52 6.47 -7.08
C SER A 169 -6.02 5.87 -8.38
N PHE A 170 -4.71 5.89 -8.57
CA PHE A 170 -4.03 5.34 -9.72
C PHE A 170 -2.95 4.37 -9.25
N TYR A 171 -2.81 3.27 -9.97
CA TYR A 171 -1.81 2.25 -9.74
C TYR A 171 -1.22 1.84 -11.08
N ALA A 172 0.10 1.82 -11.16
CA ALA A 172 0.84 1.37 -12.33
C ALA A 172 2.02 0.51 -11.85
N SER A 173 2.11 -0.71 -12.36
CA SER A 173 3.26 -1.58 -12.11
C SER A 173 3.75 -2.14 -13.43
N LEU A 174 5.03 -1.91 -13.70
CA LEU A 174 5.78 -2.52 -14.78
C LEU A 174 6.81 -3.45 -14.14
N LYS A 175 6.96 -4.66 -14.66
CA LYS A 175 7.91 -5.68 -14.18
C LYS A 175 8.69 -6.22 -15.36
#